data_AF-A0A2N5A3C3-F1
#
_entry.id   AF-A0A2N5A3C3-F1
#
_cell.length_a   1.000
_cell.length_b   1.000
_cell.length_c   1.000
_cell.angle_alpha   90.00
_cell.angle_beta   90.00
_cell.angle_gamma   90.00
#
_symmetry.space_group_name_H-M   'P 1'
#
loop_
_entity.id
_entity.type
_entity.pdbx_description
1 polymer ?
#
loop_
_entity_poly.entity_id
_entity_poly.type
_entity_poly.pdbx_seq_one_letter_code
_entity_poly.pdbx_strand_id
1 'polypeptide(L)'
;MSKRKEDRQQQILRELAETPTLRIGDMARTHGVSTETIRRDLDELTRRGVLNRTYGGAVRAMNSEPTVTERHQLFTEERERIARDAVHCMREGKIFMIGSGATTVHVARRMASELRDITVITHAFGVATVLSMNPTIRVIVAPGEYCATEGAMTGAQTLQFLSQFTADYT
;
A
#
# COMPACT_ATOMS: atom_id res chain seq x y z
N MET A 1 4.91 34.95 15.72
CA MET A 1 3.73 34.16 15.29
C MET A 1 2.76 34.08 16.48
N SER A 2 1.44 33.95 16.24
CA SER A 2 0.46 33.93 17.35
C SER A 2 0.53 32.60 18.09
N LYS A 3 0.69 32.63 19.43
CA LYS A 3 0.80 31.45 20.31
C LYS A 3 -0.32 30.41 20.07
N ARG A 4 -1.54 30.86 19.78
CA ARG A 4 -2.71 30.01 19.44
C ARG A 4 -2.54 29.18 18.17
N LYS A 5 -1.70 29.64 17.22
CA LYS A 5 -1.42 28.92 15.97
C LYS A 5 -0.43 27.78 16.21
N GLU A 6 0.65 28.05 16.94
CA GLU A 6 1.66 27.04 17.27
C GLU A 6 1.07 25.91 18.11
N ASP A 7 0.27 26.23 19.12
CA ASP A 7 -0.42 25.22 19.94
C ASP A 7 -1.34 24.33 19.09
N ARG A 8 -2.10 24.92 18.16
CA ARG A 8 -2.96 24.18 17.23
C ARG A 8 -2.16 23.27 16.30
N GLN A 9 -1.06 23.78 15.73
CA GLN A 9 -0.19 22.98 14.86
C GLN A 9 0.44 21.81 15.61
N GLN A 10 0.88 21.99 16.86
CA GLN A 10 1.38 20.89 17.68
C GLN A 10 0.30 19.85 17.98
N GLN A 11 -0.93 20.29 18.26
CA GLN A 11 -2.03 19.38 18.53
C GLN A 11 -2.39 18.54 17.29
N ILE A 12 -2.46 19.16 16.10
CA ILE A 12 -2.66 18.44 14.82
C ILE A 12 -1.60 17.36 14.61
N LEU A 13 -0.33 17.66 14.92
CA LEU A 13 0.77 16.68 14.80
C LEU A 13 0.64 15.52 15.80
N ARG A 14 0.17 15.79 17.02
CA ARG A 14 -0.11 14.74 18.03
C ARG A 14 -1.27 13.85 17.60
N GLU A 15 -2.35 14.45 17.10
CA GLU A 15 -3.50 13.71 16.57
C GLU A 15 -3.10 12.84 15.36
N LEU A 16 -2.20 13.33 14.50
CA LEU A 16 -1.63 12.54 13.39
C LEU A 16 -0.70 11.40 13.85
N ALA A 17 -0.16 11.48 15.07
CA ALA A 17 0.66 10.40 15.64
C ALA A 17 -0.22 9.22 16.09
N GLU A 18 -1.43 9.50 16.57
CA GLU A 18 -2.40 8.50 17.04
C GLU A 18 -3.32 8.02 15.91
N THR A 19 -3.69 8.91 14.99
CA THR A 19 -4.58 8.63 13.85
C THR A 19 -3.85 8.97 12.55
N PRO A 20 -3.51 7.98 11.68
CA PRO A 20 -2.64 8.20 10.51
C PRO A 20 -3.16 9.22 9.49
N THR A 21 -4.47 9.49 9.50
CA THR A 21 -5.14 10.38 8.55
C THR A 21 -6.16 11.26 9.28
N LEU A 22 -6.14 12.57 9.01
CA LEU A 22 -7.12 13.53 9.52
C LEU A 22 -7.79 14.28 8.37
N ARG A 23 -9.09 14.52 8.46
CA ARG A 23 -9.84 15.33 7.47
C ARG A 23 -9.87 16.80 7.89
N ILE A 24 -9.75 17.70 6.93
CA ILE A 24 -9.78 19.17 7.16
C ILE A 24 -11.06 19.60 7.87
N GLY A 25 -12.21 19.04 7.47
CA GLY A 25 -13.49 19.37 8.08
C GLY A 25 -13.57 18.97 9.55
N ASP A 26 -12.94 17.85 9.92
CA ASP A 26 -12.94 17.34 11.29
C ASP A 26 -12.02 18.20 12.16
N MET A 27 -10.79 18.47 11.69
CA MET A 27 -9.84 19.38 12.36
C MET A 27 -10.41 20.78 12.58
N ALA A 28 -11.14 21.31 11.58
CA ALA A 28 -11.79 22.63 11.68
C ALA A 28 -12.81 22.66 12.83
N ARG A 29 -13.62 21.61 12.97
CA ARG A 29 -14.58 21.47 14.08
C ARG A 29 -13.88 21.29 15.42
N THR A 30 -12.90 20.39 15.51
CA THR A 30 -12.15 20.11 16.74
C THR A 30 -11.45 21.35 17.29
N HIS A 31 -10.85 22.16 16.41
CA HIS A 31 -10.11 23.36 16.82
C HIS A 31 -10.93 24.65 16.80
N GLY A 32 -12.22 24.60 16.42
CA GLY A 32 -13.09 25.77 16.38
C GLY A 32 -12.62 26.85 15.40
N VAL A 33 -12.04 26.47 14.26
CA VAL A 33 -11.51 27.39 13.24
C VAL A 33 -12.09 27.09 11.87
N SER A 34 -11.92 28.02 10.92
CA SER A 34 -12.33 27.79 9.53
C SER A 34 -11.48 26.69 8.86
N THR A 35 -12.05 26.02 7.86
CA THR A 35 -11.30 25.08 7.01
C THR A 35 -10.13 25.75 6.30
N GLU A 36 -10.25 27.04 5.96
CA GLU A 36 -9.15 27.83 5.36
C GLU A 36 -7.99 28.04 6.34
N THR A 37 -8.27 28.21 7.62
CA THR A 37 -7.24 28.29 8.66
C THR A 37 -6.46 26.97 8.76
N ILE A 38 -7.18 25.84 8.79
CA ILE A 38 -6.54 24.51 8.77
C ILE A 38 -5.73 24.31 7.49
N ARG A 39 -6.26 24.66 6.31
CA ARG A 39 -5.50 24.56 5.04
C ARG A 39 -4.18 25.31 5.12
N ARG A 40 -4.19 26.56 5.60
CA ARG A 40 -2.96 27.36 5.76
C ARG A 40 -1.98 26.75 6.75
N ASP A 41 -2.47 26.17 7.84
CA ASP A 41 -1.61 25.49 8.83
C ASP A 41 -0.98 24.22 8.24
N LEU A 42 -1.75 23.41 7.52
CA LEU A 42 -1.25 22.23 6.83
C LEU A 42 -0.22 22.60 5.77
N ASP A 43 -0.47 23.64 4.98
CA ASP A 43 0.47 24.10 3.94
C ASP A 43 1.81 24.56 4.54
N GLU A 44 1.82 25.12 5.74
CA GLU A 44 3.05 25.47 6.46
C GLU A 44 3.75 24.24 7.05
N LEU A 45 3.00 23.32 7.66
CA LEU A 45 3.54 22.08 8.21
C LEU A 45 4.10 21.15 7.13
N THR A 46 3.47 21.11 5.94
CA THR A 46 4.00 20.41 4.77
C THR A 46 5.28 21.07 4.25
N ARG A 47 5.34 22.41 4.18
CA ARG A 47 6.59 23.12 3.82
C ARG A 47 7.73 22.86 4.81
N ARG A 48 7.40 22.56 6.07
CA ARG A 48 8.37 22.15 7.11
C ARG A 48 8.71 20.66 7.08
N GLY A 49 8.09 19.86 6.21
CA GLY A 49 8.34 18.43 6.07
C GLY A 49 7.82 17.57 7.23
N VAL A 50 6.96 18.10 8.09
CA VAL A 50 6.48 17.39 9.29
C VAL A 50 5.12 16.70 9.11
N LEU A 51 4.44 16.96 7.99
CA LEU A 51 3.28 16.18 7.52
C LEU A 51 3.13 16.21 5.99
N ASN A 52 2.39 15.26 5.41
CA ASN A 52 2.00 15.27 4.00
C ASN A 52 0.52 15.63 3.85
N ARG A 53 0.20 16.43 2.82
CA ARG A 53 -1.17 16.83 2.53
C ARG A 53 -1.85 15.83 1.57
N THR A 54 -3.12 15.56 1.77
CA THR A 54 -3.99 14.85 0.82
C THR A 54 -5.11 15.77 0.33
N TYR A 55 -5.88 15.34 -0.69
CA TYR A 55 -6.92 16.16 -1.31
C TYR A 55 -7.98 16.69 -0.31
N GLY A 56 -8.21 15.98 0.81
CA GLY A 56 -9.19 16.35 1.83
C GLY A 56 -8.66 16.46 3.26
N GLY A 57 -7.34 16.36 3.46
CA GLY A 57 -6.80 16.07 4.79
C GLY A 57 -5.30 16.25 4.93
N ALA A 58 -4.82 15.79 6.09
CA ALA A 58 -3.41 15.63 6.39
C ALA A 58 -3.16 14.15 6.71
N VAL A 59 -2.00 13.66 6.31
CA VAL A 59 -1.46 12.38 6.75
C VAL A 59 -0.11 12.65 7.38
N ARG A 60 0.28 11.80 8.33
CA ARG A 60 1.58 11.89 8.98
C ARG A 60 2.68 11.98 7.93
N ALA A 61 3.71 12.81 8.16
CA ALA A 61 4.90 12.80 7.30
C ALA A 61 5.53 11.43 7.46
N MET A 62 5.25 10.57 6.50
CA MET A 62 5.96 9.32 6.35
C MET A 62 7.31 9.71 5.76
N ASN A 63 8.30 9.87 6.66
CA ASN A 63 9.70 9.92 6.24
C ASN A 63 10.13 8.59 5.58
N SER A 64 9.33 7.53 5.74
CA SER A 64 9.42 6.26 5.02
C SER A 64 8.03 5.63 4.90
N GLU A 65 7.74 4.99 3.76
CA GLU A 65 6.55 4.16 3.61
C GLU A 65 6.57 3.01 4.65
N PRO A 66 5.43 2.66 5.29
CA PRO A 66 5.37 1.55 6.22
C PRO A 66 5.78 0.26 5.53
N THR A 67 6.47 -0.59 6.28
CA THR A 67 6.92 -1.89 5.80
C THR A 67 5.74 -2.69 5.28
N VAL A 68 6.00 -3.61 4.35
CA VAL A 68 4.96 -4.51 3.82
C VAL A 68 4.25 -5.26 4.95
N THR A 69 4.97 -5.63 6.01
CA THR A 69 4.44 -6.27 7.22
C THR A 69 3.42 -5.40 7.94
N GLU A 70 3.70 -4.12 8.16
CA GLU A 70 2.76 -3.18 8.77
C GLU A 70 1.56 -2.96 7.83
N ARG A 71 1.83 -2.80 6.52
CA ARG A 71 0.77 -2.63 5.52
C ARG A 71 -0.18 -3.83 5.50
N HIS A 72 0.28 -5.06 5.75
CA HIS A 72 -0.58 -6.26 5.81
C HIS A 72 -1.69 -6.20 6.86
N GLN A 73 -1.52 -5.40 7.92
CA GLN A 73 -2.48 -5.30 9.03
C GLN A 73 -3.56 -4.24 8.80
N LEU A 74 -3.39 -3.38 7.79
CA LEU A 74 -4.32 -2.29 7.50
C LEU A 74 -5.37 -2.73 6.47
N PHE A 75 -6.55 -2.10 6.45
CA PHE A 75 -7.54 -2.20 5.36
C PHE A 75 -7.84 -3.63 4.84
N THR A 76 -7.87 -4.61 5.74
CA THR A 76 -7.97 -6.02 5.38
C THR A 76 -9.27 -6.33 4.67
N GLU A 77 -10.40 -5.82 5.16
CA GLU A 77 -11.72 -6.06 4.59
C GLU A 77 -11.85 -5.47 3.17
N GLU A 78 -11.31 -4.28 2.96
CA GLU A 78 -11.28 -3.62 1.65
C GLU A 78 -10.41 -4.40 0.66
N ARG A 79 -9.26 -4.92 1.10
CA ARG A 79 -8.40 -5.75 0.25
C ARG A 79 -9.02 -7.10 -0.08
N GLU A 80 -9.73 -7.71 0.86
CA GLU A 80 -10.50 -8.91 0.61
C GLU A 80 -11.60 -8.66 -0.43
N ARG A 81 -12.26 -7.49 -0.40
CA ARG A 81 -13.21 -7.09 -1.44
C ARG A 81 -12.54 -6.95 -2.81
N ILE A 82 -11.45 -6.18 -2.87
CA ILE A 82 -10.67 -5.98 -4.10
C ILE A 82 -10.22 -7.33 -4.67
N ALA A 83 -9.75 -8.24 -3.81
CA ALA A 83 -9.30 -9.56 -4.22
C ALA A 83 -10.39 -10.38 -4.90
N ARG A 84 -11.65 -10.33 -4.42
CA ARG A 84 -12.74 -11.08 -5.07
C ARG A 84 -13.02 -10.54 -6.46
N ASP A 85 -13.14 -9.22 -6.57
CA ASP A 85 -13.51 -8.56 -7.82
C ASP A 85 -12.38 -8.74 -8.85
N ALA A 86 -11.13 -8.57 -8.43
CA ALA A 86 -9.96 -8.78 -9.27
C ALA A 86 -9.90 -10.23 -9.80
N VAL A 87 -10.01 -11.23 -8.92
CA VAL A 87 -9.97 -12.64 -9.33
C VAL A 87 -11.14 -12.98 -10.23
N HIS A 88 -12.33 -12.39 -10.01
CA HIS A 88 -13.48 -12.57 -10.89
C HIS A 88 -13.23 -12.06 -12.32
N CYS A 89 -12.63 -10.87 -12.47
CA CYS A 89 -12.32 -10.29 -13.77
C CYS A 89 -11.23 -11.08 -14.53
N MET A 90 -10.35 -11.79 -13.80
CA MET A 90 -9.15 -12.41 -14.35
C MET A 90 -9.27 -13.93 -14.58
N ARG A 91 -10.46 -14.52 -14.43
CA ARG A 91 -10.67 -15.99 -14.44
C ARG A 91 -10.19 -16.70 -15.69
N GLU A 92 -10.24 -16.03 -16.84
CA GLU A 92 -9.83 -16.59 -18.13
C GLU A 92 -8.31 -16.53 -18.37
N GLY A 93 -7.57 -15.78 -17.54
CA GLY A 93 -6.12 -15.65 -17.65
C GLY A 93 -5.39 -16.96 -17.33
N LYS A 94 -4.27 -17.20 -18.00
CA LYS A 94 -3.41 -18.38 -17.81
C LYS A 94 -2.05 -18.03 -17.27
N ILE A 95 -1.52 -16.86 -17.62
CA ILE A 95 -0.21 -16.39 -17.18
C ILE A 95 -0.37 -15.03 -16.51
N PHE A 96 0.07 -14.94 -15.25
CA PHE A 96 -0.03 -13.74 -14.44
C PHE A 96 1.36 -13.30 -14.00
N MET A 97 1.62 -12.00 -14.05
CA MET A 97 2.69 -11.37 -13.29
C MET A 97 2.07 -10.70 -12.07
N ILE A 98 2.65 -10.91 -10.88
CA ILE A 98 2.14 -10.29 -9.65
C ILE A 98 3.30 -9.67 -8.88
N GLY A 99 3.15 -8.38 -8.56
CA GLY A 99 4.10 -7.63 -7.77
C GLY A 99 3.98 -7.81 -6.25
N SER A 100 4.81 -7.10 -5.51
CA SER A 100 4.75 -7.06 -4.05
C SER A 100 3.61 -6.19 -3.53
N GLY A 101 3.34 -6.29 -2.23
CA GLY A 101 2.38 -5.44 -1.54
C GLY A 101 1.28 -6.21 -0.82
N ALA A 102 0.70 -5.55 0.19
CA ALA A 102 -0.33 -6.16 1.01
C ALA A 102 -1.60 -6.52 0.22
N THR A 103 -1.99 -5.70 -0.75
CA THR A 103 -3.16 -5.96 -1.60
C THR A 103 -2.94 -7.15 -2.54
N THR A 104 -1.78 -7.24 -3.19
CA THR A 104 -1.48 -8.32 -4.14
C THR A 104 -1.42 -9.69 -3.45
N VAL A 105 -0.98 -9.73 -2.18
CA VAL A 105 -1.04 -10.96 -1.38
C VAL A 105 -2.47 -11.41 -1.11
N HIS A 106 -3.44 -10.50 -0.90
CA HIS A 106 -4.86 -10.89 -0.74
C HIS A 106 -5.44 -11.41 -2.06
N VAL A 107 -5.10 -10.77 -3.18
CA VAL A 107 -5.44 -11.28 -4.53
C VAL A 107 -4.85 -12.69 -4.71
N ALA A 108 -3.57 -12.88 -4.37
CA ALA A 108 -2.89 -14.17 -4.47
C ALA A 108 -3.55 -15.26 -3.59
N ARG A 109 -3.99 -14.92 -2.37
CA ARG A 109 -4.74 -15.86 -1.49
C ARG A 109 -6.02 -16.31 -2.16
N ARG A 110 -6.74 -15.37 -2.78
CA ARG A 110 -7.99 -15.67 -3.48
C ARG A 110 -7.76 -16.46 -4.76
N MET A 111 -6.69 -16.18 -5.50
CA MET A 111 -6.28 -16.97 -6.66
C MET A 111 -5.94 -18.41 -6.23
N ALA A 112 -5.19 -18.58 -5.13
CA ALA A 112 -4.84 -19.90 -4.61
C ALA A 112 -6.07 -20.74 -4.25
N SER A 113 -7.16 -20.12 -3.80
CA SER A 113 -8.40 -20.84 -3.44
C SER A 113 -9.34 -21.11 -4.63
N GLU A 114 -9.33 -20.28 -5.67
CA GLU A 114 -10.32 -20.35 -6.75
C GLU A 114 -9.78 -20.79 -8.12
N LEU A 115 -8.51 -20.49 -8.41
CA LEU A 115 -7.93 -20.76 -9.73
C LEU A 115 -7.11 -22.05 -9.72
N ARG A 116 -6.98 -22.66 -10.89
CA ARG A 116 -6.23 -23.90 -11.10
C ARG A 116 -5.53 -23.85 -12.44
N ASP A 117 -4.42 -24.58 -12.54
CA ASP A 117 -3.69 -24.80 -13.80
C ASP A 117 -3.28 -23.49 -14.50
N ILE A 118 -2.84 -22.53 -13.68
CA ILE A 118 -2.30 -21.23 -14.12
C ILE A 118 -0.81 -21.12 -13.78
N THR A 119 -0.11 -20.23 -14.47
CA THR A 119 1.28 -19.86 -14.16
C THR A 119 1.33 -18.46 -13.59
N VAL A 120 2.04 -18.28 -12.47
CA VAL A 120 2.26 -16.97 -11.86
C VAL A 120 3.76 -16.70 -11.79
N ILE A 121 4.20 -15.60 -12.39
CA ILE A 121 5.55 -15.05 -12.28
C ILE A 121 5.51 -13.93 -11.23
N THR A 122 6.36 -14.00 -10.23
CA THR A 122 6.39 -12.99 -9.17
C THR A 122 7.81 -12.76 -8.65
N HIS A 123 8.08 -11.54 -8.21
CA HIS A 123 9.28 -11.23 -7.43
C HIS A 123 8.97 -11.13 -5.93
N ALA A 124 7.71 -11.28 -5.52
CA ALA A 124 7.26 -11.08 -4.15
C ALA A 124 7.21 -12.39 -3.37
N PHE A 125 7.97 -12.46 -2.27
CA PHE A 125 8.08 -13.68 -1.48
C PHE A 125 6.74 -14.10 -0.86
N GLY A 126 5.97 -13.12 -0.35
CA GLY A 126 4.64 -13.38 0.23
C GLY A 126 3.63 -13.92 -0.78
N VAL A 127 3.65 -13.40 -2.02
CA VAL A 127 2.79 -13.88 -3.11
C VAL A 127 3.16 -15.31 -3.49
N ALA A 128 4.45 -15.58 -3.68
CA ALA A 128 4.94 -16.91 -4.03
C ALA A 128 4.55 -17.96 -2.99
N THR A 129 4.76 -17.64 -1.71
CA THR A 129 4.45 -18.53 -0.57
C THR A 129 2.96 -18.87 -0.55
N VAL A 130 2.10 -17.87 -0.69
CA VAL A 130 0.65 -18.07 -0.65
C VAL A 130 0.16 -18.93 -1.81
N LEU A 131 0.60 -18.63 -3.03
CA LEU A 131 0.17 -19.38 -4.22
C LEU A 131 0.64 -20.84 -4.19
N SER A 132 1.80 -21.10 -3.58
CA SER A 132 2.37 -22.44 -3.44
C SER A 132 1.50 -23.37 -2.57
N MET A 133 0.52 -22.85 -1.84
CA MET A 133 -0.47 -23.67 -1.13
C MET A 133 -1.40 -24.44 -2.08
N ASN A 134 -1.52 -24.01 -3.34
CA ASN A 134 -2.26 -24.72 -4.38
C ASN A 134 -1.28 -25.38 -5.37
N PRO A 135 -1.13 -26.72 -5.35
CA PRO A 135 -0.12 -27.41 -6.15
C PRO A 135 -0.41 -27.39 -7.66
N THR A 136 -1.60 -26.98 -8.09
CA THR A 136 -1.95 -26.81 -9.51
C THR A 136 -1.42 -25.50 -10.08
N ILE A 137 -1.06 -24.54 -9.22
CA ILE A 137 -0.51 -23.25 -9.64
C ILE A 137 1.00 -23.39 -9.79
N ARG A 138 1.48 -23.18 -11.01
CA ARG A 138 2.92 -23.10 -11.27
C ARG A 138 3.43 -21.72 -10.86
N VAL A 139 4.25 -21.66 -9.82
CA VAL A 139 4.85 -20.40 -9.35
C VAL A 139 6.30 -20.30 -9.86
N ILE A 140 6.63 -19.19 -10.52
CA ILE A 140 7.98 -18.85 -10.98
C ILE A 140 8.43 -17.61 -10.21
N VAL A 141 9.50 -17.74 -9.42
CA VAL A 141 10.00 -16.65 -8.59
C VAL A 141 11.21 -16.01 -9.25
N ALA A 142 11.15 -14.69 -9.44
CA ALA A 142 12.27 -13.92 -9.96
C ALA A 142 13.43 -13.90 -8.94
N PRO A 143 14.68 -14.08 -9.39
CA PRO A 143 15.85 -13.99 -8.52
C PRO A 143 16.14 -12.53 -8.15
N GLY A 144 17.08 -12.33 -7.22
CA GLY A 144 17.58 -11.01 -6.84
C GLY A 144 17.86 -10.88 -5.35
N GLU A 145 18.13 -9.65 -4.92
CA GLU A 145 18.34 -9.33 -3.51
C GLU A 145 16.99 -9.09 -2.82
N TYR A 146 16.76 -9.74 -1.68
CA TYR A 146 15.53 -9.61 -0.93
C TYR A 146 15.47 -8.29 -0.16
N CYS A 147 14.54 -7.42 -0.55
CA CYS A 147 14.23 -6.18 0.15
C CYS A 147 13.15 -6.44 1.21
N ALA A 148 13.54 -6.48 2.49
CA ALA A 148 12.63 -6.81 3.59
C ALA A 148 11.50 -5.79 3.79
N THR A 149 11.72 -4.51 3.49
CA THR A 149 10.69 -3.47 3.62
C THR A 149 9.56 -3.64 2.61
N GLU A 150 9.85 -4.20 1.43
CA GLU A 150 8.87 -4.47 0.37
C GLU A 150 8.45 -5.95 0.28
N GLY A 151 9.18 -6.86 0.91
CA GLY A 151 8.91 -8.30 0.87
C GLY A 151 9.15 -8.93 -0.51
N ALA A 152 10.14 -8.43 -1.25
CA ALA A 152 10.33 -8.77 -2.66
C ALA A 152 11.80 -8.78 -3.10
N MET A 153 12.09 -9.53 -4.15
CA MET A 153 13.39 -9.55 -4.81
C MET A 153 13.56 -8.30 -5.67
N THR A 154 14.73 -7.69 -5.61
CA THR A 154 15.03 -6.42 -6.29
C THR A 154 16.39 -6.47 -6.99
N GLY A 155 16.64 -5.47 -7.82
CA GLY A 155 17.90 -5.27 -8.53
C GLY A 155 17.84 -5.65 -10.01
N ALA A 156 18.97 -5.44 -10.71
CA ALA A 156 19.06 -5.61 -12.16
C ALA A 156 18.74 -7.04 -12.62
N GLN A 157 19.13 -8.05 -11.83
CA GLN A 157 18.85 -9.46 -12.13
C GLN A 157 17.34 -9.73 -12.13
N THR A 158 16.58 -9.18 -11.17
CA THR A 158 15.13 -9.30 -11.12
C THR A 158 14.50 -8.69 -12.37
N LEU A 159 14.91 -7.47 -12.75
CA LEU A 159 14.37 -6.78 -13.92
C LEU A 159 14.65 -7.55 -15.21
N GLN A 160 15.89 -8.02 -15.39
CA GLN A 160 16.28 -8.79 -16.57
C GLN A 160 15.59 -10.16 -16.63
N PHE A 161 15.31 -10.77 -15.48
CA PHE A 161 14.55 -12.02 -15.45
C PHE A 161 13.11 -11.79 -15.87
N LEU A 162 12.44 -10.79 -15.25
CA LEU A 162 11.04 -10.48 -15.53
C LEU A 162 10.81 -10.08 -17.00
N SER A 163 11.77 -9.40 -17.64
CA SER A 163 11.65 -8.99 -19.04
C SER A 163 11.65 -10.14 -20.06
N GLN A 164 11.96 -11.37 -19.63
CA GLN A 164 11.95 -12.56 -20.49
C GLN A 164 10.56 -13.19 -20.63
N PHE A 165 9.57 -12.67 -19.89
CA PHE A 165 8.24 -13.24 -19.82
C PHE A 165 7.19 -12.25 -20.37
N THR A 166 6.08 -12.80 -20.84
CA THR A 166 4.86 -12.06 -21.18
C THR A 166 3.72 -12.71 -20.41
N ALA A 167 2.77 -11.90 -19.94
CA ALA A 167 1.64 -12.36 -19.15
C ALA A 167 0.33 -11.77 -19.71
N ASP A 168 -0.77 -12.47 -19.46
CA ASP A 168 -2.11 -12.00 -19.81
C ASP A 168 -2.52 -10.81 -18.91
N TYR A 169 -2.03 -10.83 -17.66
CA TYR A 169 -2.25 -9.81 -16.65
C TYR A 169 -0.97 -9.53 -15.86
N THR A 170 -0.77 -8.27 -15.46
CA THR A 170 0.40 -7.77 -14.70
C THR A 170 -0.02 -6.95 -13.50
#